data_AF-A0A1S1QVK1-F1
#
_entry.id   AF-A0A1S1QVK1-F1
#
_cell.length_a   1.000
_cell.length_b   1.000
_cell.length_c   1.000
_cell.angle_alpha   90.00
_cell.angle_beta   90.00
_cell.angle_gamma   90.00
#
_symmetry.space_group_name_H-M   'P 1'
#
loop_
_entity.id
_entity.type
_entity.pdbx_description
1 polymer ?
#
loop_
_entity_poly.entity_id
_entity_poly.type
_entity_poly.pdbx_seq_one_letter_code
_entity_poly.pdbx_strand_id
1 'polypeptide(L)'
;MAQQEQQQRQQVEQQLRQNWRQLRYPLLDQFGQVSAADLDAANGINDLIARIADRTHHSEGYVENRLRELVNAGAGQGQGGQFNERFGGEQSGGQGQPFGSR
;
A
#
# COMPACT_ATOMS: atom_id res chain seq x y z
N MET A 1 0.93 10.02 -23.61
CA MET A 1 0.95 10.11 -22.13
C MET A 1 1.59 8.90 -21.43
N ALA A 2 1.98 7.82 -22.12
CA ALA A 2 2.57 6.62 -21.47
C ALA A 2 4.02 6.75 -20.97
N GLN A 3 4.80 7.74 -21.46
CA GLN A 3 6.23 7.87 -21.11
C GLN A 3 6.45 8.37 -19.67
N GLN A 4 5.56 9.21 -19.16
CA GLN A 4 5.66 9.73 -17.79
C GLN A 4 5.36 8.66 -16.75
N GLU A 5 4.44 7.74 -17.05
CA GLU A 5 4.08 6.65 -16.16
C GLU A 5 5.23 5.64 -16.01
N GLN A 6 5.94 5.33 -17.11
CA GLN A 6 7.13 4.48 -17.06
C GLN A 6 8.26 5.11 -16.23
N GLN A 7 8.51 6.41 -16.38
CA GLN A 7 9.53 7.11 -15.59
C GLN A 7 9.17 7.14 -14.10
N GLN A 8 7.90 7.36 -13.78
CA GLN A 8 7.44 7.38 -12.39
C GLN A 8 7.54 5.98 -11.76
N ARG A 9 7.16 4.91 -12.50
CA ARG A 9 7.33 3.52 -12.05
C ARG A 9 8.81 3.19 -11.78
N GLN A 10 9.74 3.62 -12.63
CA GLN A 10 11.17 3.36 -12.42
C GLN A 10 11.70 4.06 -11.17
N GLN A 11 11.26 5.28 -10.87
CA GLN A 11 11.65 5.96 -9.63
C GLN A 11 11.09 5.25 -8.39
N VAL A 12 9.83 4.81 -8.45
CA VAL A 12 9.21 4.04 -7.37
C VAL A 12 9.93 2.70 -7.19
N GLU A 13 10.27 1.99 -8.28
CA GLU A 13 10.99 0.71 -8.21
C GLU A 13 12.38 0.87 -7.57
N GLN A 14 13.11 1.93 -7.93
CA GLN A 14 14.40 2.21 -7.32
C GLN A 14 14.28 2.50 -5.82
N GLN A 15 13.31 3.33 -5.43
CA GLN A 15 13.08 3.64 -4.01
C GLN A 15 12.57 2.42 -3.23
N LEU A 16 11.71 1.60 -3.85
CA LEU A 16 11.22 0.34 -3.30
C LEU A 16 12.39 -0.62 -3.05
N ARG A 17 13.30 -0.78 -4.01
CA ARG A 17 14.49 -1.63 -3.85
C ARG A 17 15.44 -1.11 -2.78
N GLN A 18 15.68 0.21 -2.73
CA GLN A 18 16.54 0.81 -1.72
C GLN A 18 15.97 0.63 -0.30
N ASN A 19 14.66 0.81 -0.15
CA ASN A 19 13.96 0.68 1.13
C ASN A 19 13.34 -0.71 1.34
N TRP A 20 13.67 -1.70 0.50
CA TRP A 20 12.96 -2.99 0.45
C TRP A 20 12.97 -3.71 1.79
N ARG A 21 14.11 -3.68 2.49
CA ARG A 21 14.24 -4.32 3.80
C ARG A 21 13.30 -3.73 4.84
N GLN A 22 12.97 -2.44 4.73
CA GLN A 22 12.05 -1.75 5.62
C GLN A 22 10.59 -1.88 5.16
N LEU A 23 10.34 -1.80 3.85
CA LEU A 23 9.00 -1.90 3.26
C LEU A 23 8.46 -3.33 3.22
N ARG A 24 9.32 -4.35 3.25
CA ARG A 24 8.92 -5.76 3.22
C ARG A 24 7.99 -6.13 4.37
N TYR A 25 8.26 -5.65 5.58
CA TYR A 25 7.43 -5.95 6.75
C TYR A 25 6.02 -5.36 6.67
N PRO A 26 5.82 -4.05 6.42
CA PRO A 26 4.48 -3.50 6.24
C PRO A 26 3.78 -4.09 5.01
N LEU A 27 4.50 -4.48 3.95
CA LEU A 27 3.91 -5.22 2.83
C LEU A 27 3.38 -6.59 3.26
N LEU A 28 4.14 -7.36 4.05
CA LEU A 28 3.71 -8.65 4.56
C LEU A 28 2.54 -8.51 5.53
N ASP A 29 2.50 -7.46 6.33
CA ASP A 29 1.39 -7.18 7.24
C ASP A 29 0.11 -6.77 6.47
N GLN A 30 0.26 -5.85 5.53
CA GLN A 30 -0.78 -5.34 4.63
C GLN A 30 -1.40 -6.43 3.76
N PHE A 31 -0.55 -7.33 3.24
CA PHE A 31 -0.90 -8.40 2.33
C PHE A 31 -0.59 -9.75 2.97
N GLY A 32 -1.07 -10.02 4.18
CA GLY A 32 -0.76 -11.24 4.96
C GLY A 32 -0.99 -12.60 4.29
N GLN A 33 -1.60 -12.63 3.10
CA GLN A 33 -1.72 -13.82 2.25
C GLN A 33 -0.50 -14.06 1.33
N VAL A 34 0.35 -13.04 1.12
CA VAL A 34 1.56 -13.14 0.30
C VAL A 34 2.73 -13.54 1.19
N SER A 35 3.51 -14.54 0.76
CA SER A 35 4.68 -14.97 1.53
C SER A 35 5.88 -14.08 1.25
N ALA A 36 6.79 -14.00 2.21
CA ALA A 36 8.05 -13.29 2.06
C ALA A 36 8.87 -13.79 0.86
N ALA A 37 8.72 -15.07 0.49
CA ALA A 37 9.33 -15.66 -0.69
C ALA A 37 8.69 -15.19 -2.00
N ASP A 38 7.36 -15.01 -2.06
CA ASP A 38 6.67 -14.48 -3.24
C ASP A 38 7.07 -13.02 -3.51
N LEU A 39 7.26 -12.22 -2.45
CA LEU A 39 7.76 -10.84 -2.57
C LEU A 39 9.21 -10.80 -3.07
N ASP A 40 10.07 -11.69 -2.58
CA ASP A 40 11.51 -11.74 -2.94
C ASP A 40 11.73 -12.29 -4.35
N ALA A 41 10.85 -13.19 -4.81
CA ALA A 41 10.86 -13.72 -6.16
C ALA A 41 10.47 -12.68 -7.24
N ALA A 42 9.91 -11.54 -6.84
CA ALA A 42 9.50 -10.50 -7.76
C ALA A 42 10.71 -9.76 -8.35
N ASN A 43 10.88 -9.85 -9.67
CA ASN A 43 12.03 -9.23 -10.35
C ASN A 43 11.89 -7.70 -10.54
N GLY A 44 10.68 -7.16 -10.40
CA GLY A 44 10.38 -5.74 -10.58
C GLY A 44 8.97 -5.40 -10.15
N ILE A 45 8.60 -4.12 -10.24
CA ILE A 45 7.35 -3.61 -9.66
C ILE A 45 6.09 -4.22 -10.31
N ASN A 46 6.09 -4.45 -11.63
CA ASN A 46 4.95 -5.08 -12.32
C ASN A 46 4.76 -6.55 -11.90
N ASP A 47 5.86 -7.29 -11.77
CA ASP A 47 5.84 -8.69 -11.32
C ASP A 47 5.39 -8.78 -9.87
N LEU A 48 5.83 -7.84 -9.03
CA LEU A 48 5.40 -7.72 -7.64
C LEU A 48 3.90 -7.44 -7.54
N ILE A 49 3.39 -6.48 -8.33
CA ILE A 49 1.96 -6.13 -8.38
C ILE A 49 1.13 -7.35 -8.78
N ALA A 50 1.51 -8.01 -9.88
CA ALA A 50 0.78 -9.17 -10.40
C ALA A 50 0.76 -10.33 -9.41
N ARG A 51 1.90 -10.62 -8.74
CA ARG A 51 1.98 -11.69 -7.72
C ARG A 51 1.12 -11.38 -6.50
N ILE A 52 1.20 -10.16 -5.97
CA ILE A 52 0.38 -9.78 -4.81
C ILE A 52 -1.09 -9.84 -5.19
N ALA A 53 -1.47 -9.28 -6.35
CA ALA A 53 -2.84 -9.32 -6.86
C ALA A 53 -3.37 -10.75 -6.97
N ASP A 54 -2.58 -11.66 -7.55
CA ASP A 54 -2.92 -13.08 -7.70
C ASP A 54 -3.09 -13.78 -6.33
N ARG A 55 -2.14 -13.59 -5.41
CA ARG A 55 -2.14 -14.25 -4.09
C ARG A 55 -3.20 -13.71 -3.13
N THR A 56 -3.48 -12.41 -3.19
CA THR A 56 -4.42 -11.72 -2.30
C THR A 56 -5.81 -11.56 -2.92
N HIS A 57 -5.97 -11.94 -4.19
CA HIS A 57 -7.19 -11.73 -4.98
C HIS A 57 -7.60 -10.24 -5.08
N HIS A 58 -6.64 -9.32 -4.98
CA HIS A 58 -6.85 -7.89 -5.19
C HIS A 58 -6.59 -7.49 -6.63
N SER A 59 -7.16 -6.36 -7.05
CA SER A 59 -6.87 -5.79 -8.37
C SER A 59 -5.46 -5.19 -8.41
N GLU A 60 -4.78 -5.33 -9.54
CA GLU A 60 -3.43 -4.77 -9.76
C GLU A 60 -3.36 -3.28 -9.45
N GLY A 61 -4.38 -2.50 -9.85
CA GLY A 61 -4.44 -1.06 -9.56
C GLY A 61 -4.54 -0.72 -8.07
N TYR A 62 -5.18 -1.58 -7.26
CA TYR A 62 -5.21 -1.40 -5.81
C TYR A 62 -3.82 -1.63 -5.20
N VAL A 63 -3.16 -2.71 -5.63
CA VAL A 63 -1.83 -3.08 -5.17
C VAL A 63 -0.79 -2.02 -5.58
N GLU A 64 -0.86 -1.53 -6.81
CA GLU A 64 0.00 -0.45 -7.30
C GLU A 64 -0.15 0.82 -6.46
N ASN A 65 -1.39 1.24 -6.19
CA ASN A 65 -1.64 2.42 -5.38
C ASN A 65 -1.09 2.23 -3.96
N ARG A 66 -1.27 1.05 -3.35
CA ARG A 66 -0.70 0.73 -2.03
C ARG A 66 0.82 0.70 -2.01
N LEU A 67 1.47 0.11 -3.01
CA LEU A 67 2.92 0.12 -3.13
C LEU A 67 3.46 1.55 -3.23
N ARG A 68 2.81 2.39 -4.03
CA ARG A 68 3.18 3.80 -4.16
C ARG A 68 3.01 4.54 -2.83
N GLU A 69 1.92 4.30 -2.10
CA GLU A 69 1.73 4.88 -0.77
C GLU A 69 2.81 4.42 0.23
N LEU A 70 3.16 3.14 0.24
CA LEU A 70 4.22 2.60 1.11
C LEU A 70 5.60 3.19 0.79
N VAL A 71 5.93 3.37 -0.49
CA VAL A 71 7.20 3.98 -0.90
C VAL A 71 7.26 5.46 -0.52
N ASN A 72 6.16 6.21 -0.71
CA ASN A 72 6.09 7.61 -0.28
C ASN A 72 6.07 7.76 1.25
N ALA A 73 5.40 6.85 1.96
CA ALA A 73 5.37 6.80 3.43
C ALA A 73 6.71 6.35 4.03
N GLY A 74 7.48 5.50 3.33
CA GLY A 74 8.82 5.08 3.74
C GLY A 74 9.89 6.15 3.53
N ALA A 75 9.71 7.05 2.56
CA ALA A 75 10.61 8.18 2.31
C ALA A 75 10.42 9.36 3.28
N GLY A 76 9.28 9.40 3.98
CA GLY A 76 8.98 10.37 5.03
C GLY A 76 8.85 9.68 6.37
N GLN A 77 9.93 9.62 7.15
CA GLN A 77 9.89 9.19 8.53
C GLN A 77 8.96 10.11 9.33
N GLY A 78 7.67 9.77 9.39
CA GLY A 78 6.66 10.51 10.13
C GLY A 78 5.30 10.51 9.43
N GLN A 79 4.28 10.16 10.23
CA GLN A 79 2.85 10.36 9.97
C GLN A 79 2.10 9.13 9.45
N GLY A 80 1.69 8.33 10.42
CA GLY A 80 0.40 7.65 10.32
C GLY A 80 -0.67 8.66 9.91
N GLY A 81 -1.36 8.31 8.84
CA GLY A 81 -2.53 8.99 8.35
C GLY A 81 -3.24 8.03 7.44
N GLN A 82 -4.26 7.35 7.96
CA GLN A 82 -5.36 6.77 7.18
C GLN A 82 -5.24 5.31 6.67
N PHE A 83 -4.41 4.45 7.27
CA PHE A 83 -4.48 3.01 6.99
C PHE A 83 -5.37 2.21 7.97
N ASN A 84 -5.82 2.79 9.10
CA ASN A 84 -6.58 2.06 10.13
C ASN A 84 -8.13 2.23 10.08
N GLU A 85 -8.69 3.03 9.16
CA GLU A 85 -10.15 3.30 9.17
C GLU A 85 -10.98 2.61 8.07
N ARG A 86 -10.42 1.78 7.16
CA ARG A 86 -11.19 1.36 5.96
C ARG A 86 -11.19 -0.09 5.51
N PHE A 87 -10.58 -1.05 6.21
CA PHE A 87 -10.57 -2.44 5.73
C PHE A 87 -10.77 -3.46 6.88
N GLY A 88 -12.01 -3.59 7.36
CA GLY A 88 -12.45 -4.64 8.29
C GLY A 88 -13.57 -4.16 9.21
N GLY A 89 -14.80 -4.65 9.01
CA GLY A 89 -16.01 -4.08 9.62
C GLY A 89 -16.14 -4.30 11.13
N GLU A 90 -16.74 -3.32 11.82
CA GLU A 90 -18.02 -3.46 12.54
C GLU A 90 -18.33 -2.18 13.36
N GLN A 91 -19.42 -1.51 12.99
CA GLN A 91 -20.44 -0.99 13.91
C GLN A 91 -19.98 -0.27 15.19
N SER A 92 -20.00 1.07 15.14
CA SER A 92 -20.33 1.99 16.24
C SER A 92 -20.47 3.38 15.60
N GLY A 93 -21.63 3.98 15.33
CA GLY A 93 -22.83 4.06 16.17
C GLY A 93 -22.83 5.38 16.93
N GLY A 94 -23.64 6.36 16.48
CA GLY A 94 -24.01 7.56 17.25
C GLY A 94 -23.19 8.81 16.92
N GLN A 95 -23.68 9.75 16.11
CA GLN A 95 -24.73 10.72 16.46
C GLN A 95 -24.35 11.54 17.70
N GLY A 96 -23.92 12.77 17.47
CA GLY A 96 -23.54 13.72 18.52
C GLY A 96 -23.54 15.17 18.05
N GLN A 97 -24.51 15.54 17.21
CA GLN A 97 -25.03 16.92 17.26
C GLN A 97 -25.89 17.03 18.53
N PRO A 98 -25.64 18.04 19.36
CA PRO A 98 -26.76 18.70 20.01
C PRO A 98 -26.83 20.15 19.53
N PHE A 99 -27.94 20.41 18.87
CA PHE A 99 -28.63 21.70 18.87
C PHE A 99 -28.58 22.39 20.24
N GLY A 100 -28.53 23.72 20.25
CA GLY A 100 -29.04 24.49 21.39
C GLY A 100 -28.35 25.82 21.65
N SER A 101 -28.77 26.86 20.92
CA SER A 101 -28.67 28.25 21.39
C SER A 101 -29.53 28.43 22.65
N ARG A 102 -28.95 28.99 23.71
CA ARG A 102 -29.59 29.88 24.69
C ARG A 102 -28.51 30.54 25.54
#